data_AF-A0A962RPS7-F1
#
_entry.id   AF-A0A962RPS7-F1
#
_cell.length_a   1.000
_cell.length_b   1.000
_cell.length_c   1.000
_cell.angle_alpha   90.00
_cell.angle_beta   90.00
_cell.angle_gamma   90.00
#
_symmetry.space_group_name_H-M   'P 1'
#
loop_
_entity.id
_entity.type
_entity.pdbx_description
1 polymer ?
#
loop_
_entity_poly.entity_id
_entity_poly.type
_entity_poly.pdbx_seq_one_letter_code
_entity_poly.pdbx_strand_id
1 'polypeptide(L)'
;GKFALRGLAQSMARELAPQNIHVAHFVIDGGIRSEQRPVDPAQPDALLDPDDIARTYLHVATQARSAWTWEVELRPWVERF
;
A
#
# COMPACT_ATOMS: atom_id res chain seq x y z
N GLY A 1 13.28 -3.86 -11.55
CA GLY A 1 13.31 -2.78 -10.54
C GLY A 1 11.89 -2.36 -10.18
N LYS A 2 11.67 -1.77 -8.99
CA LYS A 2 10.32 -1.39 -8.50
C LYS A 2 9.54 -0.50 -9.49
N PHE A 3 10.23 0.35 -10.26
CA PHE A 3 9.64 1.16 -11.35
C PHE A 3 8.97 0.35 -12.46
N ALA A 4 9.56 -0.80 -12.86
CA ALA A 4 8.98 -1.64 -13.91
C ALA A 4 7.68 -2.31 -13.43
N LEU A 5 7.63 -2.71 -12.16
CA LEU A 5 6.42 -3.28 -11.56
C LEU A 5 5.30 -2.25 -11.46
N ARG A 6 5.62 -1.01 -11.03
CA ARG A 6 4.67 0.11 -11.00
C ARG A 6 4.12 0.40 -12.40
N GLY A 7 4.99 0.45 -13.42
CA GLY A 7 4.59 0.66 -14.80
C GLY A 7 3.67 -0.44 -15.34
N LEU A 8 3.97 -1.70 -15.04
CA LEU A 8 3.10 -2.83 -15.39
C LEU A 8 1.73 -2.72 -14.72
N ALA A 9 1.70 -2.46 -13.40
CA ALA A 9 0.45 -2.32 -12.65
C ALA A 9 -0.41 -1.16 -13.20
N GLN A 10 0.22 -0.04 -13.56
CA GLN A 10 -0.49 1.09 -14.17
C GLN A 10 -1.07 0.73 -15.55
N SER A 11 -0.32 -0.02 -16.37
CA SER A 11 -0.82 -0.51 -17.66
C SER A 11 -2.04 -1.40 -17.47
N MET A 12 -1.97 -2.37 -16.56
CA MET A 12 -3.07 -3.27 -16.22
C MET A 12 -4.29 -2.51 -15.70
N ALA A 13 -4.10 -1.51 -14.82
CA ALA A 13 -5.21 -0.71 -14.30
C ALA A 13 -5.97 0.02 -15.42
N ARG A 14 -5.27 0.55 -16.42
CA ARG A 14 -5.90 1.24 -17.56
C ARG A 14 -6.64 0.29 -18.50
N GLU A 15 -6.08 -0.89 -18.74
CA GLU A 15 -6.64 -1.87 -19.68
C GLU A 15 -7.82 -2.66 -19.10
N LEU A 16 -7.76 -2.96 -17.80
CA LEU A 16 -8.72 -3.86 -17.14
C LEU A 16 -9.85 -3.11 -16.42
N ALA A 17 -9.69 -1.83 -16.07
CA ALA A 17 -10.77 -1.05 -15.46
C ALA A 17 -12.06 -0.99 -16.32
N PRO A 18 -12.01 -0.81 -17.66
CA PRO A 18 -13.20 -0.90 -18.52
C PRO A 18 -13.90 -2.26 -18.50
N GLN A 19 -13.16 -3.31 -18.12
CA GLN A 19 -13.66 -4.69 -17.97
C GLN A 19 -14.15 -4.97 -16.55
N ASN A 20 -14.34 -3.91 -15.75
CA ASN A 20 -14.81 -3.99 -14.37
C ASN A 20 -13.86 -4.76 -13.43
N ILE A 21 -12.55 -4.69 -13.69
CA ILE A 21 -11.50 -5.27 -12.85
C ILE A 21 -10.73 -4.14 -12.18
N HIS A 22 -10.69 -4.15 -10.85
CA HIS A 22 -9.98 -3.17 -10.03
C HIS A 22 -8.54 -3.63 -9.79
N VAL A 23 -7.58 -2.97 -10.43
CA VAL A 23 -6.15 -3.16 -10.18
C VAL A 23 -5.66 -2.05 -9.24
N ALA A 24 -5.03 -2.44 -8.14
CA ALA A 24 -4.42 -1.52 -7.18
C ALA A 24 -2.96 -1.91 -6.90
N HIS A 25 -2.09 -0.90 -6.79
CA HIS A 25 -0.68 -1.03 -6.47
C HIS A 25 -0.40 -0.46 -5.09
N PHE A 26 0.20 -1.26 -4.21
CA PHE A 26 0.54 -0.84 -2.85
C PHE A 26 2.04 -0.68 -2.73
N VAL A 27 2.47 0.54 -2.43
CA VAL A 27 3.86 0.87 -2.11
C VAL A 27 3.97 0.86 -0.60
N ILE A 28 4.58 -0.20 -0.06
CA ILE A 28 4.93 -0.28 1.35
C ILE A 28 6.37 0.23 1.47
N ASP A 29 6.53 1.47 1.94
CA ASP A 29 7.82 2.11 2.10
C ASP A 29 8.11 2.31 3.58
N GLY A 30 9.02 1.48 4.11
CA GLY A 30 9.34 1.43 5.53
C GLY A 30 9.35 0.02 6.09
N GLY A 31 9.82 -0.10 7.33
CA GLY A 31 9.81 -1.37 8.04
C GLY A 31 8.42 -1.74 8.53
N ILE A 32 8.04 -3.01 8.41
CA ILE A 32 6.79 -3.55 8.99
C ILE A 32 7.12 -4.22 10.33
N ARG A 33 6.32 -3.93 11.37
CA ARG A 33 6.42 -4.58 12.68
C ARG A 33 6.17 -6.09 12.54
N SER A 34 7.03 -6.90 13.15
CA SER A 34 6.85 -8.36 13.23
C SER A 34 7.54 -8.91 14.47
N GLU A 35 7.35 -10.20 14.77
CA GLU A 35 8.06 -10.85 15.88
C GLU A 35 9.59 -10.76 15.72
N GLN A 36 10.08 -10.80 14.48
CA GLN A 36 11.51 -10.67 14.15
C GLN A 36 11.99 -9.21 14.09
N ARG A 37 11.06 -8.25 14.10
CA ARG A 37 11.33 -6.82 14.07
C ARG A 37 10.39 -6.11 15.05
N PRO A 38 10.65 -6.24 16.35
CA PRO A 38 9.85 -5.58 17.38
C PRO A 38 10.02 -4.05 17.28
N VAL A 39 9.03 -3.32 17.79
CA VAL A 39 9.07 -1.86 17.89
C VAL A 39 10.06 -1.47 18.98
N ASP A 40 10.92 -0.50 18.67
CA ASP A 40 11.74 0.18 19.67
C ASP A 40 10.83 1.10 20.51
N PRO A 41 10.72 0.91 21.84
CA PRO A 41 9.89 1.78 22.69
C PRO A 41 10.28 3.27 22.63
N ALA A 42 11.53 3.58 22.27
CA ALA A 42 11.97 4.97 22.08
C ALA A 42 11.47 5.58 20.76
N GLN A 43 11.02 4.76 19.81
CA GLN A 43 10.57 5.15 18.48
C GLN A 43 9.29 4.37 18.09
N PRO A 44 8.17 4.59 18.80
CA PRO A 44 6.97 3.78 18.63
C PRO A 44 6.38 3.81 17.22
N ASP A 45 6.59 4.92 16.49
CA ASP A 45 6.01 5.16 15.16
C ASP A 45 7.02 4.92 14.00
N ALA A 46 8.14 4.24 14.27
CA ALA A 46 9.17 3.96 13.26
C ALA A 46 8.86 2.78 12.34
N LEU A 47 7.89 1.95 12.69
CA LEU A 47 7.47 0.79 11.89
C LEU A 47 5.99 0.88 11.57
N LEU A 48 5.62 0.39 10.39
CA LEU A 48 4.23 0.18 10.01
C LEU A 48 3.61 -0.96 10.81
N ASP A 49 2.37 -0.76 11.24
CA ASP A 49 1.54 -1.79 11.83
C ASP A 49 0.93 -2.68 10.72
N PRO A 50 1.14 -4.02 10.73
CA PRO A 50 0.51 -4.94 9.80
C PRO A 50 -1.01 -4.80 9.72
N ASP A 51 -1.68 -4.50 10.84
CA ASP A 51 -3.13 -4.38 10.87
C ASP A 51 -3.61 -3.11 10.16
N ASP A 52 -2.83 -2.02 10.22
CA ASP A 52 -3.13 -0.80 9.46
C ASP A 52 -2.91 -0.98 7.95
N ILE A 53 -1.87 -1.73 7.58
CA ILE A 53 -1.67 -2.14 6.19
C ILE A 53 -2.88 -2.96 5.72
N ALA A 54 -3.29 -3.98 6.48
CA ALA A 54 -4.43 -4.84 6.15
C ALA A 54 -5.75 -4.06 6.05
N ARG A 55 -6.00 -3.11 6.97
CA ARG A 55 -7.15 -2.20 6.91
C ARG A 55 -7.17 -1.40 5.61
N THR A 56 -6.02 -0.93 5.17
CA THR A 56 -5.90 -0.18 3.90
C THR A 56 -6.19 -1.06 2.70
N TYR A 57 -5.68 -2.30 2.67
CA TYR A 57 -6.04 -3.27 1.63
C TYR A 57 -7.55 -3.53 1.57
N LEU A 58 -8.18 -3.75 2.73
CA LEU A 58 -9.62 -3.99 2.80
C LEU A 58 -10.43 -2.78 2.35
N HIS A 59 -10.01 -1.57 2.74
CA HIS A 59 -10.64 -0.34 2.29
C HIS A 59 -10.61 -0.23 0.75
N VAL A 60 -9.44 -0.39 0.14
CA VAL A 60 -9.29 -0.31 -1.32
C VAL A 60 -10.11 -1.40 -2.03
N ALA A 61 -10.04 -2.64 -1.54
CA ALA A 61 -10.75 -3.77 -2.14
C ALA A 61 -12.28 -3.64 -2.10
N THR A 62 -12.82 -2.80 -1.20
CA THR A 62 -14.25 -2.59 -1.02
C THR A 62 -14.75 -1.24 -1.56
N GLN A 63 -13.90 -0.49 -2.26
CA GLN A 63 -14.28 0.80 -2.86
C GLN A 63 -15.40 0.65 -3.88
N ALA A 64 -16.33 1.61 -3.86
CA ALA A 64 -17.30 1.76 -4.93
C ALA A 64 -16.56 2.04 -6.26
N ARG A 65 -17.06 1.44 -7.35
CA ARG A 65 -16.47 1.59 -8.69
C ARG A 65 -16.29 3.04 -9.15
N SER A 66 -17.11 3.96 -8.64
CA SER A 66 -17.00 5.39 -8.93
C SER A 66 -15.75 6.07 -8.36
N ALA A 67 -15.00 5.39 -7.49
CA ALA A 67 -13.88 5.96 -6.75
C ALA A 67 -12.73 4.95 -6.52
N TRP A 68 -12.45 4.09 -7.50
CA TRP A 68 -11.34 3.15 -7.42
C TRP A 68 -9.98 3.84 -7.38
N THR A 69 -9.22 3.57 -6.33
CA THR A 69 -7.82 3.94 -6.17
C THR A 69 -6.93 2.94 -6.91
N TRP A 70 -5.99 3.42 -7.73
CA TRP A 70 -5.04 2.55 -8.43
C TRP A 70 -3.69 2.43 -7.72
N GLU A 71 -3.32 3.38 -6.87
CA GLU A 71 -2.06 3.37 -6.11
C GLU A 71 -2.24 3.92 -4.70
N VAL A 72 -1.60 3.27 -3.73
CA VAL A 72 -1.54 3.69 -2.33
C VAL A 72 -0.09 3.57 -1.85
N GLU A 73 0.39 4.60 -1.16
CA GLU A 73 1.70 4.60 -0.50
C GLU A 73 1.49 4.60 1.02
N LEU A 74 2.08 3.63 1.70
CA LEU A 74 2.00 3.42 3.15
C LEU A 74 3.40 3.54 3.72
N ARG A 75 3.58 4.45 4.67
CA ARG A 75 4.88 4.73 5.30
C ARG A 75 4.78 5.00 6.79
N PRO A 76 5.85 4.74 7.58
CA PRO A 76 5.93 5.17 8.96
C PRO A 76 5.86 6.68 9.10
N TRP A 77 5.31 7.15 10.22
CA TRP A 77 5.13 8.58 10.50
C TRP A 77 6.45 9.37 10.60
N VAL A 78 7.50 8.73 11.11
CA VAL A 78 8.77 9.40 11.46
C VAL A 78 9.68 9.70 10.27
N GLU A 79 9.35 9.22 9.07
CA GLU A 79 10.19 9.46 7.89
C GLU A 79 10.10 10.92 7.44
N ARG A 80 11.26 11.50 7.10
CA ARG A 80 11.38 12.91 6.65
C ARG A 80 11.46 12.99 5.12
N PHE A 81 10.96 14.11 4.57
CA PHE A 81 11.00 14.46 3.15
C PHE A 81 12.25 15.26 2.78
#